data_AF-A0A8C9YEM2-F1
#
_entry.id   AF-A0A8C9YEM2-F1
#
_cell.length_a   1.000
_cell.length_b   1.000
_cell.length_c   1.000
_cell.angle_alpha   90.00
_cell.angle_beta   90.00
_cell.angle_gamma   90.00
#
_symmetry.space_group_name_H-M   'P 1'
#
loop_
_entity.id
_entity.type
_entity.pdbx_description
1 polymer ?
#
loop_
_entity_poly.entity_id
_entity_poly.type
_entity_poly.pdbx_seq_one_letter_code
_entity_poly.pdbx_strand_id
1 'polypeptide(L)'
;MSCYRQVTVPMSCYGQVTVPMSCYGQVTVPMSCYGQVTVPMSCYRQVTVPMSCYGQVTVPMSCYRQVTVPMSCYSQVTVPMSCYRQVTVPMSCYSQVTVPMSCYRQVTVPMSCYSQVTVPMSCHSQVTVPMSCYSQVTVPITSCRS
;
A
#
# COMPACT_ATOMS: atom_id res chain seq x y z
N MET A 1 7.68 14.08 10.04
CA MET A 1 7.80 15.24 9.12
C MET A 1 6.42 15.79 8.79
N SER A 2 6.26 17.12 8.71
CA SER A 2 4.99 17.79 8.36
C SER A 2 5.14 18.65 7.11
N CYS A 3 4.27 18.46 6.10
CA CYS A 3 4.39 19.19 4.83
C CYS A 3 3.05 19.70 4.27
N TYR A 4 3.05 20.90 3.66
CA TYR A 4 1.83 21.60 3.22
C TYR A 4 1.62 21.68 1.70
N ARG A 5 2.61 21.32 0.88
CA ARG A 5 2.54 21.41 -0.60
C ARG A 5 2.93 20.10 -1.27
N GLN A 6 4.15 19.99 -1.81
CA GLN A 6 4.64 18.81 -2.48
C GLN A 6 5.96 18.43 -1.85
N VAL A 7 6.09 17.15 -1.49
CA VAL A 7 7.30 16.60 -0.89
C VAL A 7 7.62 15.27 -1.56
N THR A 8 8.89 15.13 -1.91
CA THR A 8 9.47 13.84 -2.31
C THR A 8 10.48 13.44 -1.26
N VAL A 9 10.31 12.28 -0.64
CA VAL A 9 11.24 11.74 0.36
C VAL A 9 11.76 10.40 -0.14
N PRO A 10 12.88 10.37 -0.89
CA PRO A 10 13.51 9.10 -1.23
C PRO A 10 14.07 8.46 0.03
N MET A 11 13.76 7.17 0.22
CA MET A 11 14.25 6.41 1.35
C MET A 11 14.99 5.16 0.86
N SER A 12 16.26 5.07 1.23
CA SER A 12 17.07 3.86 1.10
C SER A 12 17.53 3.43 2.48
N CYS A 13 17.27 2.19 2.84
CA CYS A 13 17.54 1.70 4.18
C CYS A 13 18.13 0.28 4.16
N TYR A 14 19.14 0.08 5.02
CA TYR A 14 19.74 -1.19 5.36
C TYR A 14 19.62 -1.36 6.88
N GLY A 15 18.83 -2.34 7.34
CA GLY A 15 18.58 -2.57 8.77
C GLY A 15 17.18 -2.15 9.25
N GLN A 16 17.09 -1.63 10.47
CA GLN A 16 15.83 -1.26 11.13
C GLN A 16 15.56 0.25 10.99
N VAL A 17 14.44 0.65 10.39
CA VAL A 17 14.11 2.07 10.22
C VAL A 17 12.63 2.33 10.55
N THR A 18 12.37 3.43 11.27
CA THR A 18 11.00 3.94 11.50
C THR A 18 10.90 5.41 11.11
N VAL A 19 9.98 5.77 10.21
CA VAL A 19 9.81 7.15 9.74
C VAL A 19 8.33 7.56 9.71
N PRO A 20 7.87 8.39 10.66
CA PRO A 20 6.51 8.93 10.64
C PRO A 20 6.37 10.16 9.74
N MET A 21 5.33 10.17 8.89
CA MET A 21 5.02 11.29 8.00
C MET A 21 3.55 11.74 8.11
N SER A 22 3.36 13.06 8.07
CA SER A 22 2.07 13.73 8.04
C SER A 22 2.08 14.84 7.00
N CYS A 23 1.14 14.88 6.07
CA CYS A 23 1.15 15.88 5.00
C CYS A 23 -0.24 16.31 4.55
N TYR A 24 -0.41 17.58 4.24
CA TYR A 24 -1.69 18.10 3.72
C TYR A 24 -1.79 18.06 2.19
N GLY A 25 -0.64 17.94 1.51
CA GLY A 25 -0.54 18.05 0.07
C GLY A 25 -0.18 16.74 -0.65
N GLN A 26 0.70 16.86 -1.63
CA GLN A 26 1.21 15.81 -2.49
C GLN A 26 2.44 15.17 -1.86
N VAL A 27 2.44 13.85 -1.72
CA VAL A 27 3.58 13.12 -1.16
C VAL A 27 4.00 12.01 -2.10
N THR A 28 5.30 11.97 -2.41
CA THR A 28 5.92 10.84 -3.09
C THR A 28 7.04 10.28 -2.23
N VAL A 29 6.96 8.99 -1.88
CA VAL A 29 7.97 8.31 -1.03
C VAL A 29 8.49 7.07 -1.76
N PRO A 30 9.47 7.22 -2.68
CA PRO A 30 10.12 6.05 -3.24
C PRO A 30 10.94 5.37 -2.16
N MET A 31 10.67 4.08 -1.94
CA MET A 31 11.36 3.28 -0.92
C MET A 31 12.09 2.09 -1.53
N SER A 32 13.36 1.97 -1.18
CA SER A 32 14.23 0.83 -1.48
C SER A 32 14.81 0.28 -0.18
N CYS A 33 14.38 -0.91 0.23
CA CYS A 33 14.64 -1.41 1.58
C CYS A 33 15.31 -2.80 1.57
N TYR A 34 16.35 -2.96 2.39
CA TYR A 34 16.95 -4.25 2.76
C TYR A 34 16.95 -4.39 4.29
N GLY A 35 15.92 -5.01 4.86
CA GLY A 35 15.79 -5.12 6.32
C GLY A 35 14.35 -5.00 6.83
N GLN A 36 14.17 -4.48 8.05
CA GLN A 36 12.85 -4.24 8.65
C GLN A 36 12.53 -2.74 8.58
N VAL A 37 11.39 -2.38 8.00
CA VAL A 37 11.03 -0.97 7.81
C VAL A 37 9.60 -0.72 8.23
N THR A 38 9.39 0.33 9.03
CA THR A 38 8.06 0.79 9.46
C THR A 38 7.83 2.26 9.11
N VAL A 39 6.84 2.55 8.26
CA VAL A 39 6.60 3.93 7.79
C VAL A 39 5.12 4.29 7.92
N PRO A 40 4.69 4.83 9.08
CA PRO A 40 3.33 5.33 9.24
C PRO A 40 3.16 6.65 8.48
N MET A 41 2.13 6.71 7.63
CA MET A 41 1.81 7.92 6.86
C MET A 41 0.36 8.35 7.00
N SER A 42 0.19 9.66 7.12
CA SER A 42 -1.10 10.34 7.09
C SER A 42 -1.07 11.46 6.04
N CYS A 43 -2.03 11.48 5.13
CA CYS A 43 -2.11 12.49 4.09
C CYS A 43 -3.53 12.97 3.79
N TYR A 44 -3.71 14.25 3.47
CA TYR A 44 -5.03 14.76 3.10
C TYR A 44 -5.33 14.68 1.60
N ARG A 45 -4.34 14.85 0.72
CA ARG A 45 -4.56 14.87 -0.73
C ARG A 45 -4.11 13.58 -1.42
N GLN A 46 -2.85 13.49 -1.85
CA GLN A 46 -2.41 12.32 -2.62
C GLN A 46 -1.11 11.78 -2.05
N VAL A 47 -1.00 10.46 -2.07
CA VAL A 47 0.18 9.71 -1.64
C VAL A 47 0.56 8.74 -2.74
N THR A 48 1.82 8.77 -3.14
CA THR A 48 2.41 7.78 -4.04
C THR A 48 3.61 7.14 -3.36
N VAL A 49 3.58 5.82 -3.16
CA VAL A 49 4.64 5.06 -2.48
C VAL A 49 5.11 3.91 -3.36
N PRO A 50 6.01 4.15 -4.33
CA PRO A 50 6.66 3.06 -5.03
C PRO A 50 7.59 2.34 -4.05
N MET A 51 7.38 1.04 -3.87
CA MET A 51 8.18 0.22 -2.97
C MET A 51 8.87 -0.91 -3.70
N SER A 52 10.18 -1.00 -3.46
CA SER A 52 11.03 -2.13 -3.82
C SER A 52 11.71 -2.65 -2.57
N CYS A 53 11.42 -3.88 -2.15
CA CYS A 53 11.94 -4.36 -0.87
C CYS A 53 12.38 -5.84 -0.86
N TYR A 54 13.45 -6.05 -0.09
CA TYR A 54 14.10 -7.32 0.24
C TYR A 54 14.24 -7.40 1.77
N GLY A 55 13.12 -7.57 2.45
CA GLY A 55 12.99 -7.72 3.90
C GLY A 55 11.54 -7.58 4.39
N GLN A 56 11.33 -7.39 5.68
CA GLN A 56 9.99 -7.18 6.22
C GLN A 56 9.61 -5.70 6.15
N VAL A 57 8.47 -5.37 5.58
CA VAL A 57 8.04 -3.98 5.46
C VAL A 57 6.62 -3.80 5.98
N THR A 58 6.43 -2.82 6.85
CA THR A 58 5.13 -2.43 7.41
C THR A 58 4.83 -0.96 7.13
N VAL A 59 3.81 -0.66 6.33
CA VAL A 59 3.49 0.72 5.93
C VAL A 59 2.01 1.01 6.16
N PRO A 60 1.63 1.44 7.37
CA PRO A 60 0.27 1.87 7.64
C PRO A 60 0.01 3.24 7.00
N MET A 61 -1.04 3.32 6.18
CA MET A 61 -1.42 4.52 5.44
C MET A 61 -2.85 4.94 5.71
N SER A 62 -3.01 6.25 5.93
CA SER A 62 -4.30 6.94 5.97
C SER A 62 -4.30 8.09 4.98
N CYS A 63 -5.28 8.13 4.08
CA CYS A 63 -5.40 9.21 3.10
C CYS A 63 -6.84 9.62 2.82
N TYR A 64 -7.12 10.92 2.77
CA TYR A 64 -8.48 11.39 2.51
C TYR A 64 -8.88 11.36 1.02
N ARG A 65 -7.97 11.55 0.06
CA ARG A 65 -8.35 11.48 -1.38
C ARG A 65 -7.78 10.28 -2.11
N GLN A 66 -6.48 10.24 -2.38
CA GLN A 66 -5.92 9.23 -3.28
C GLN A 66 -4.65 8.58 -2.73
N VAL A 67 -4.57 7.26 -2.88
CA VAL A 67 -3.39 6.46 -2.55
C VAL A 67 -3.03 5.60 -3.75
N THR A 68 -1.76 5.67 -4.16
CA THR A 68 -1.18 4.78 -5.16
C THR A 68 0.06 4.11 -4.59
N VAL A 69 0.07 2.78 -4.55
CA VAL A 69 1.17 1.99 -3.97
C VAL A 69 1.60 0.88 -4.93
N PRO A 70 2.48 1.19 -5.89
CA PRO A 70 3.14 0.16 -6.68
C PRO A 70 4.12 -0.60 -5.80
N MET A 71 3.99 -1.92 -5.74
CA MET A 71 4.82 -2.78 -4.90
C MET A 71 5.52 -3.86 -5.72
N SER A 72 6.83 -3.94 -5.54
CA SER A 72 7.69 -5.01 -6.05
C SER A 72 8.47 -5.61 -4.89
N CYS A 73 8.08 -6.81 -4.45
CA CYS A 73 8.55 -7.38 -3.18
C CYS A 73 9.03 -8.82 -3.33
N TYR A 74 10.20 -9.13 -2.75
CA TYR A 74 10.77 -10.48 -2.73
C TYR A 74 10.63 -11.18 -1.36
N SER A 75 9.94 -10.53 -0.43
CA SER A 75 9.88 -10.87 1.00
C SER A 75 8.56 -10.40 1.62
N GLN A 76 8.36 -10.63 2.92
CA GLN A 76 7.06 -10.38 3.54
C GLN A 76 6.73 -8.88 3.67
N VAL A 77 5.50 -8.52 3.28
CA VAL A 77 5.05 -7.13 3.28
C VAL A 77 3.65 -7.02 3.85
N THR A 78 3.45 -6.06 4.77
CA THR A 78 2.17 -5.73 5.38
C THR A 78 1.83 -4.26 5.17
N VAL A 79 0.76 -3.96 4.44
CA VAL A 79 0.38 -2.58 4.10
C VAL A 79 -1.09 -2.34 4.40
N PRO A 80 -1.44 -1.97 5.64
CA PRO A 80 -2.80 -1.59 5.97
C PRO A 80 -3.10 -0.20 5.43
N MET A 81 -4.18 -0.08 4.67
CA MET A 81 -4.62 1.14 4.01
C MET A 81 -6.03 1.53 4.39
N SER A 82 -6.19 2.81 4.69
CA SER A 82 -7.49 3.47 4.86
C SER A 82 -7.57 4.68 3.93
N CYS A 83 -8.59 4.71 3.06
CA CYS A 83 -8.81 5.83 2.18
C CYS A 83 -10.28 6.20 2.01
N TYR A 84 -10.58 7.50 1.91
CA TYR A 84 -11.97 7.93 1.73
C TYR A 84 -12.42 7.97 0.25
N ARG A 85 -11.52 8.09 -0.74
CA ARG A 85 -11.95 8.06 -2.16
C ARG A 85 -11.35 6.94 -2.99
N GLN A 86 -10.05 6.95 -3.25
CA GLN A 86 -9.48 6.03 -4.25
C GLN A 86 -8.18 5.40 -3.76
N VAL A 87 -8.11 4.08 -3.92
CA VAL A 87 -6.91 3.29 -3.67
C VAL A 87 -6.57 2.50 -4.92
N THR A 88 -5.31 2.61 -5.36
CA THR A 88 -4.76 1.81 -6.45
C THR A 88 -3.49 1.12 -5.97
N VAL A 89 -3.46 -0.22 -6.04
CA VAL A 89 -2.33 -1.03 -5.53
C VAL A 89 -1.91 -2.05 -6.59
N PRO A 90 -1.03 -1.68 -7.52
CA PRO A 90 -0.36 -2.65 -8.38
C PRO A 90 0.65 -3.46 -7.56
N MET A 91 0.53 -4.78 -7.61
CA MET A 91 1.41 -5.68 -6.87
C MET A 91 2.09 -6.71 -7.79
N SER A 92 3.41 -6.79 -7.66
CA SER A 92 4.26 -7.82 -8.22
C SER A 92 5.09 -8.45 -7.10
N CYS A 93 4.76 -9.68 -6.69
CA CYS A 93 5.33 -10.26 -5.46
C CYS A 93 5.76 -11.72 -5.63
N TYR A 94 6.93 -12.04 -5.08
CA TYR A 94 7.50 -13.39 -5.07
C TYR A 94 7.34 -14.12 -3.74
N SER A 95 6.87 -13.45 -2.68
CA SER A 95 6.66 -14.05 -1.35
C SER A 95 5.37 -13.54 -0.69
N GLN A 96 5.15 -13.85 0.61
CA GLN A 96 3.88 -13.56 1.29
C GLN A 96 3.56 -12.07 1.41
N VAL A 97 2.37 -11.65 1.00
CA VAL A 97 1.93 -10.26 1.10
C VAL A 97 0.54 -10.17 1.74
N THR A 98 0.40 -9.26 2.70
CA THR A 98 -0.88 -8.95 3.36
C THR A 98 -1.23 -7.48 3.18
N VAL A 99 -2.35 -7.18 2.53
CA VAL A 99 -2.80 -5.80 2.26
C VAL A 99 -4.24 -5.59 2.70
N PRO A 100 -4.48 -5.28 4.00
CA PRO A 100 -5.79 -4.88 4.47
C PRO A 100 -6.16 -3.53 3.87
N MET A 101 -7.32 -3.45 3.23
CA MET A 101 -7.82 -2.22 2.62
C MET A 101 -9.22 -1.89 3.12
N SER A 102 -9.38 -0.62 3.49
CA SER A 102 -10.66 0.02 3.76
C SER A 102 -10.79 1.25 2.87
N CYS A 103 -11.79 1.26 1.99
CA CYS A 103 -12.06 2.39 1.11
C CYS A 103 -13.53 2.74 1.03
N TYR A 104 -13.88 4.02 1.11
CA TYR A 104 -15.29 4.39 0.99
C TYR A 104 -15.80 4.42 -0.46
N ARG A 105 -14.96 4.72 -1.46
CA ARG A 105 -15.43 4.72 -2.87
C ARG A 105 -14.83 3.61 -3.71
N GLN A 106 -13.59 3.75 -4.18
CA GLN A 106 -13.06 2.88 -5.22
C GLN A 106 -11.75 2.24 -4.81
N VAL A 107 -11.62 0.96 -5.13
CA VAL A 107 -10.40 0.15 -4.93
C VAL A 107 -10.06 -0.57 -6.22
N THR A 108 -8.82 -0.42 -6.67
CA THR A 108 -8.29 -1.12 -7.84
C THR A 108 -6.98 -1.82 -7.47
N VAL A 109 -6.94 -3.13 -7.60
CA VAL A 109 -5.79 -3.95 -7.15
C VAL A 109 -5.38 -4.93 -8.25
N PRO A 110 -4.56 -4.51 -9.22
CA PRO A 110 -3.93 -5.44 -10.16
C PRO A 110 -2.85 -6.25 -9.45
N MET A 111 -2.94 -7.57 -9.53
CA MET A 111 -2.01 -8.49 -8.87
C MET A 111 -1.35 -9.47 -9.84
N SER A 112 -0.03 -9.57 -9.75
CA SER A 112 0.79 -10.60 -10.36
C SER A 112 1.70 -11.23 -9.31
N CYS A 113 1.43 -12.48 -8.91
CA CYS A 113 2.13 -13.07 -7.76
C CYS A 113 2.50 -14.55 -7.96
N TYR A 114 3.68 -14.93 -7.46
CA TYR A 114 4.19 -16.30 -7.50
C TYR A 114 3.96 -17.09 -6.20
N SER A 115 3.46 -16.45 -5.13
CA SER A 115 3.28 -17.06 -3.81
C SER A 115 2.02 -16.50 -3.10
N GLN A 116 1.86 -16.77 -1.80
CA GLN A 116 0.62 -16.49 -1.06
C GLN A 116 0.33 -14.99 -0.90
N VAL A 117 -0.88 -14.58 -1.25
CA VAL A 117 -1.33 -13.18 -1.06
C VAL A 117 -2.68 -13.14 -0.35
N THR A 118 -2.79 -12.29 0.66
CA THR A 118 -4.03 -12.04 1.41
C THR A 118 -4.42 -10.56 1.31
N VAL A 119 -5.58 -10.28 0.73
CA VAL A 119 -6.07 -8.91 0.51
C VAL A 119 -7.49 -8.76 1.06
N PRO A 120 -7.66 -8.57 2.39
CA PRO A 120 -8.95 -8.26 2.95
C PRO A 120 -9.38 -6.86 2.52
N MET A 121 -10.54 -6.76 1.88
CA MET A 121 -11.09 -5.50 1.38
C MET A 121 -12.45 -5.22 2.00
N SER A 122 -12.60 -3.99 2.48
CA SER A 122 -13.89 -3.39 2.81
C SER A 122 -14.13 -2.18 1.92
N CYS A 123 -15.20 -2.20 1.13
CA CYS A 123 -15.53 -1.09 0.23
C CYS A 123 -17.02 -0.85 0.07
N HIS A 124 -17.44 0.42 0.19
CA HIS A 124 -18.86 0.78 0.07
C HIS A 124 -19.36 0.87 -1.37
N SER A 125 -18.51 1.15 -2.38
CA SER A 125 -19.02 1.40 -3.74
C SER A 125 -18.48 0.49 -4.84
N GLN A 126 -17.16 0.46 -5.11
CA GLN A 126 -16.61 -0.28 -6.26
C GLN A 126 -15.26 -0.92 -5.93
N VAL A 127 -15.07 -2.15 -6.41
CA VAL A 127 -13.84 -2.93 -6.25
C VAL A 127 -13.51 -3.63 -7.56
N THR A 128 -12.29 -3.46 -8.04
CA THR A 128 -11.77 -4.11 -9.26
C THR A 128 -10.44 -4.81 -8.95
N VAL A 129 -10.37 -6.12 -9.17
CA VAL A 129 -9.19 -6.94 -8.84
C VAL A 129 -8.84 -7.86 -10.00
N PRO A 130 -8.08 -7.37 -11.01
CA PRO A 130 -7.52 -8.25 -12.03
C PRO A 130 -6.33 -9.02 -11.43
N MET A 131 -6.33 -10.34 -11.61
CA MET A 131 -5.35 -11.23 -11.00
C MET A 131 -4.72 -12.17 -12.04
N SER A 132 -3.40 -12.31 -11.96
CA SER A 132 -2.62 -13.36 -12.62
C SER A 132 -1.62 -13.97 -11.63
N CYS A 133 -2.00 -15.07 -10.98
CA CYS A 133 -1.20 -15.69 -9.92
C CYS A 133 -0.94 -17.18 -10.17
N TYR A 134 0.25 -17.65 -9.79
CA TYR A 134 0.66 -19.06 -9.93
C TYR A 134 0.44 -19.88 -8.64
N SER A 135 -0.17 -19.31 -7.60
CA SER A 135 -0.34 -19.95 -6.28
C SER A 135 -1.55 -19.39 -5.50
N GLN A 136 -1.66 -19.70 -4.20
CA GLN A 136 -2.84 -19.42 -3.36
C GLN A 136 -3.08 -17.92 -3.13
N VAL A 137 -4.27 -17.42 -3.45
CA VAL A 137 -4.67 -16.03 -3.20
C VAL A 137 -6.00 -15.99 -2.46
N THR A 138 -6.05 -15.21 -1.37
CA THR A 138 -7.27 -15.03 -0.55
C THR A 138 -7.69 -13.57 -0.57
N VAL A 139 -8.89 -13.30 -1.05
CA VAL A 139 -9.44 -11.94 -1.20
C VAL A 139 -10.84 -11.87 -0.56
N PRO A 140 -10.94 -11.76 0.77
CA PRO A 140 -12.23 -11.59 1.41
C PRO A 140 -12.71 -10.16 1.19
N ILE A 141 -13.84 -10.01 0.48
CA ILE A 141 -14.43 -8.71 0.15
C ILE A 141 -15.72 -8.54 0.96
N THR A 142 -15.75 -7.55 1.84
CA THR A 142 -16.98 -7.06 2.48
C THR A 142 -17.41 -5.78 1.79
N SER A 143 -18.50 -5.84 1.03
CA SER A 143 -19.11 -4.67 0.43
C SER A 143 -20.45 -4.40 1.07
N CYS A 144 -20.56 -3.29 1.82
CA CYS A 144 -21.85 -2.75 2.24
C CYS A 144 -22.48 -2.07 1.03
N ARG A 145 -23.18 -2.85 0.20
CA ARG A 145 -24.08 -2.31 -0.83
C ARG A 145 -25.20 -1.57 -0.09
N SER A 146 -25.27 -0.25 -0.27
CA SER A 146 -26.52 0.50 -0.14
C SER A 146 -27.36 0.30 -1.39
#